data_AF-A0A963HNL4-F1
#
_entry.id   AF-A0A963HNL4-F1
#
_cell.length_a   1.000
_cell.length_b   1.000
_cell.length_c   1.000
_cell.angle_alpha   90.00
_cell.angle_beta   90.00
_cell.angle_gamma   90.00
#
_symmetry.space_group_name_H-M   'P 1'
#
loop_
_entity.id
_entity.type
_entity.pdbx_description
1 polymer ?
#
loop_
_entity_poly.entity_id
_entity_poly.type
_entity_poly.pdbx_seq_one_letter_code
_entity_poly.pdbx_strand_id
1 'polypeptide(L)' 'EQAVIAAIFEVTARNSDHKLTSADVLHELERTRPLSVVMAERIGKLRAWAHDRAVLADDLHD' A
#
# COMPACT_ATOMS: atom_id res chain seq x y z
N GLU A 1 -1.49 -3.51 1.72
CA GLU A 1 -1.39 -4.96 2.03
C GLU A 1 -0.36 -5.25 3.12
N GLN A 2 0.93 -4.93 2.93
CA GLN A 2 1.98 -5.28 3.90
C GLN A 2 1.72 -4.78 5.34
N ALA A 3 1.24 -3.55 5.52
CA ALA A 3 0.91 -3.03 6.84
C ALA A 3 -0.23 -3.78 7.53
N VAL A 4 -1.21 -4.30 6.78
CA VAL A 4 -2.32 -5.09 7.35
C VAL A 4 -1.81 -6.45 7.84
N ILE A 5 -0.96 -7.10 7.05
CA ILE A 5 -0.34 -8.38 7.41
C ILE A 5 0.54 -8.21 8.66
N ALA A 6 1.39 -7.18 8.68
CA ALA A 6 2.23 -6.87 9.83
C ALA A 6 1.39 -6.65 11.11
N ALA A 7 0.30 -5.89 11.02
CA ALA A 7 -0.57 -5.61 12.16
C ALA A 7 -1.24 -6.88 12.70
N ILE A 8 -1.66 -7.81 11.81
CA ILE A 8 -2.23 -9.11 12.22
C ILE A 8 -1.20 -9.94 12.99
N PHE A 9 0.02 -10.06 12.46
CA PHE A 9 1.07 -10.84 13.12
C PHE A 9 1.44 -10.26 14.48
N GLU A 10 1.57 -8.94 14.56
CA GLU A 10 1.93 -8.24 15.79
C GLU A 10 0.84 -8.36 16.87
N VAL A 11 -0.44 -8.16 16.52
CA VAL A 11 -1.57 -8.36 17.45
C VAL A 11 -1.64 -9.80 17.94
N THR A 12 -1.43 -10.76 17.04
CA THR A 12 -1.45 -12.20 17.39
C THR A 12 -0.28 -12.59 18.29
N ALA A 13 0.93 -12.07 18.03
CA ALA A 13 2.13 -12.35 18.81
C ALA A 13 2.04 -11.82 20.24
N ARG A 14 1.29 -10.74 20.47
CA ARG A 14 1.08 -10.15 21.79
C ARG A 14 0.22 -11.00 22.73
N ASN A 15 -0.32 -12.15 22.29
CA ASN A 15 -1.13 -13.10 23.09
C ASN A 15 -2.20 -12.41 23.93
N SER A 16 -2.77 -11.34 23.37
CA SER A 16 -3.81 -10.54 23.98
C SER A 16 -5.13 -10.91 23.33
N ASP A 17 -6.21 -11.01 24.12
CA ASP A 17 -7.61 -11.03 23.62
C ASP A 17 -8.00 -9.76 22.81
N HIS A 18 -7.02 -8.89 22.56
CA HIS A 18 -7.11 -7.72 21.72
C HIS A 18 -7.35 -8.12 20.27
N LYS A 19 -8.46 -7.63 19.73
CA LYS A 19 -8.80 -7.81 18.31
C LYS A 19 -8.06 -6.77 17.48
N LEU A 20 -7.71 -7.12 16.25
CA LEU A 20 -7.15 -6.18 15.29
C LEU A 20 -8.05 -4.94 15.16
N THR A 21 -7.46 -3.76 15.34
CA THR A 21 -8.15 -2.48 15.14
C THR A 21 -7.51 -1.68 14.01
N SER A 22 -8.22 -0.66 13.51
CA SER A 22 -7.65 0.28 12.55
C SER A 22 -6.43 1.03 13.09
N ALA A 23 -6.33 1.21 14.42
CA ALA A 23 -5.18 1.85 15.04
C ALA A 23 -3.90 1.01 14.91
N ASP A 24 -4.01 -0.31 15.03
CA ASP A 24 -2.88 -1.23 14.82
C ASP A 24 -2.39 -1.16 13.36
N VAL A 25 -3.32 -1.09 12.40
CA VAL A 25 -2.97 -0.94 10.97
C VAL A 25 -2.31 0.41 10.70
N LEU A 26 -2.83 1.50 11.30
CA LEU A 26 -2.24 2.83 11.15
C LEU A 26 -0.82 2.87 11.72
N HIS A 27 -0.61 2.27 12.88
CA HIS A 27 0.72 2.16 13.49
C HIS A 27 1.73 1.47 12.56
N GLU A 28 1.33 0.36 11.93
CA GLU A 28 2.20 -0.33 10.96
C GLU A 28 2.38 0.46 9.65
N LEU A 29 1.38 1.24 9.23
CA LEU A 29 1.53 2.16 8.09
C LEU A 29 2.55 3.26 8.39
N GLU A 30 2.57 3.82 9.60
CA GLU A 30 3.55 4.83 10.01
C GLU A 30 4.98 4.27 10.11
N ARG A 31 5.10 3.00 10.50
CA ARG A 31 6.40 2.30 10.64
C ARG A 31 6.95 1.78 9.31
N THR A 32 6.12 1.75 8.28
CA THR A 32 6.53 1.35 6.93
C THR A 32 6.71 2.58 6.05
N ARG A 33 7.62 2.47 5.06
CA ARG A 33 7.71 3.47 4.00
C ARG A 33 7.06 2.87 2.75
N PRO A 34 5.87 3.33 2.33
CA PRO A 34 5.17 2.73 1.20
C PRO A 34 6.03 2.77 -0.07
N LEU A 35 6.02 1.69 -0.85
CA LEU A 35 6.78 1.61 -2.10
C LEU A 35 6.38 2.72 -3.08
N SER A 36 5.09 3.08 -3.08
CA SER A 36 4.54 4.21 -3.84
C SER A 36 5.17 5.55 -3.50
N VAL A 37 5.67 5.72 -2.27
CA VAL A 37 6.35 6.92 -1.80
C VAL A 37 7.84 6.84 -2.10
N VAL A 38 8.52 5.76 -1.69
CA VAL A 38 9.98 5.67 -1.86
C VAL A 38 10.42 5.49 -3.32
N MET A 39 9.54 4.96 -4.19
CA MET A 39 9.80 4.82 -5.63
C MET A 39 8.98 5.80 -6.46
N ALA A 40 8.44 6.87 -5.85
CA ALA A 40 7.54 7.82 -6.52
C ALA A 40 8.09 8.33 -7.87
N GLU A 41 9.37 8.68 -7.93
CA GLU A 41 10.02 9.16 -9.16
C GLU A 41 10.05 8.08 -10.25
N ARG A 42 10.43 6.84 -9.91
CA ARG A 42 10.49 5.72 -10.86
C ARG A 42 9.11 5.36 -11.38
N ILE A 43 8.12 5.34 -10.50
CA ILE A 43 6.71 5.12 -10.86
C ILE A 43 6.24 6.26 -11.78
N GLY A 44 6.60 7.52 -11.49
CA GLY A 44 6.32 8.66 -12.36
C GLY A 44 6.89 8.50 -13.76
N LYS A 45 8.17 8.07 -13.88
CA LYS A 45 8.80 7.78 -15.17
C LYS A 45 8.10 6.64 -15.93
N LEU A 46 7.70 5.57 -15.23
CA LEU A 46 6.94 4.48 -15.83
C LEU A 46 5.58 4.94 -16.35
N ARG A 47 4.86 5.75 -15.57
CA ARG A 47 3.58 6.34 -16.00
C ARG A 47 3.74 7.23 -17.22
N ALA A 48 4.73 8.13 -17.22
CA ALA A 48 5.02 8.99 -18.36
C ALA A 48 5.38 8.19 -19.62
N TRP A 49 6.17 7.13 -19.48
CA TRP A 49 6.50 6.25 -20.60
C TRP A 49 5.27 5.52 -21.16
N ALA A 50 4.36 5.09 -20.29
CA ALA A 50 3.15 4.34 -20.65
C ALA A 50 2.04 5.22 -21.21
N HIS A 51 1.97 6.50 -20.85
CA HIS A 51 0.90 7.42 -21.25
C HIS A 51 0.62 7.42 -22.76
N ASP A 52 1.67 7.42 -23.59
CA ASP A 52 1.51 7.47 -25.05
C ASP A 52 1.51 6.08 -25.72
N ARG A 53 1.49 4.99 -24.93
CA ARG A 53 1.71 3.62 -25.43
C ARG A 53 0.76 2.57 -24.88
N ALA A 54 0.12 2.83 -23.74
CA ALA A 54 -0.80 1.92 -23.09
C ALA A 54 -2.24 2.35 -23.35
N VAL A 55 -3.15 1.37 -23.43
CA VAL A 55 -4.59 1.63 -23.32
C VAL A 55 -4.91 1.82 -21.85
N LEU A 56 -5.50 2.95 -21.49
CA LEU A 56 -5.83 3.27 -20.10
C LEU A 56 -7.03 2.43 -19.63
N ALA A 57 -7.00 1.97 -18.38
CA ALA A 57 -8.05 1.11 -17.85
C ALA A 57 -9.33 1.89 -17.49
N ASP A 58 -9.19 3.21 -17.30
CA ASP A 58 -10.25 4.18 -17.05
C ASP A 58 -10.67 4.95 -18.31
N ASP A 59 -10.13 4.57 -19.48
CA ASP A 59 -10.60 5.09 -20.76
C ASP A 59 -12.04 4.56 -20.96
N LEU A 60 -13.02 5.44 -20.74
CA LEU A 60 -14.39 5.22 -21.17
C LEU A 60 -14.39 5.27 -22.71
N HIS A 61 -14.17 4.13 -23.34
CA HIS A 61 -14.58 3.96 -24.73
C HIS A 61 -16.12 3.98 -24.75
N ASP A 62 -16.71 5.01 -25.37
CA ASP A 62 -18.14 5.08 -25.73
C ASP A 62 -18.56 3.88 -26.60
#